data_AF-F5BPR0-F1
#
_entry.id   AF-F5BPR0-F1
#
_cell.length_a   1.000
_cell.length_b   1.000
_cell.length_c   1.000
_cell.angle_alpha   90.00
_cell.angle_beta   90.00
_cell.angle_gamma   90.00
#
_symmetry.space_group_name_H-M   'P 1'
#
loop_
_entity.id
_entity.type
_entity.pdbx_description
1 polymer ?
#
loop_
_entity_poly.entity_id
_entity_poly.type
_entity_poly.pdbx_seq_one_letter_code
_entity_poly.pdbx_strand_id
1 'polypeptide(L)'
;MGRGGAALRQPGYIHVLGDGNVSATMNKVKDDSAGSDKTPAGIKQHGDVNEAINTFKSMNKGKGYSLYELSRWERYCDGGKGMDEHDWRFVEAEGTTNIPKDVVTGCIPPTHTYKDYLNAWTHFCTSQAVTDADRRIVRESVRPYSVVNPCKALK
;
A
#
# COMPACT_ATOMS: atom_id res chain seq x y z
N MET A 1 -37.24 -26.12 18.19
CA MET A 1 -36.98 -24.90 17.39
C MET A 1 -35.50 -24.56 17.51
N GLY A 2 -34.69 -25.01 16.54
CA GLY A 2 -33.23 -24.82 16.56
C GLY A 2 -32.84 -23.54 15.82
N ARG A 3 -32.05 -22.68 16.47
CA ARG A 3 -31.43 -21.51 15.83
C ARG A 3 -30.09 -21.96 15.24
N GLY A 4 -30.07 -22.21 13.93
CA GLY A 4 -28.84 -22.47 13.18
C GLY A 4 -28.00 -21.21 13.07
N GLY A 5 -26.75 -21.26 13.55
CA GLY A 5 -25.74 -20.24 13.30
C GLY A 5 -25.18 -20.39 11.90
N ALA A 6 -25.13 -19.30 11.13
CA ALA A 6 -24.44 -19.26 9.86
C ALA A 6 -22.94 -19.03 10.11
N ALA A 7 -22.11 -20.02 9.77
CA ALA A 7 -20.65 -19.83 9.73
C ALA A 7 -20.28 -19.25 8.37
N LEU A 8 -19.92 -17.97 8.32
CA LEU A 8 -19.27 -17.36 7.16
C LEU A 8 -17.92 -18.05 6.95
N ARG A 9 -17.79 -18.82 5.87
CA ARG A 9 -16.50 -19.36 5.43
C ARG A 9 -15.68 -18.19 4.90
N GLN A 10 -14.66 -17.78 5.65
CA GLN A 10 -13.62 -16.90 5.13
C GLN A 10 -12.85 -17.65 4.03
N PRO A 11 -12.60 -17.06 2.86
CA PRO A 11 -11.72 -17.68 1.87
C PRO A 11 -10.33 -17.84 2.50
N GLY A 12 -9.84 -19.08 2.52
CA GLY A 12 -8.58 -19.43 3.17
C GLY A 12 -7.42 -18.65 2.56
N TYR A 13 -6.63 -18.00 3.42
CA TYR A 13 -5.38 -17.36 3.03
C TYR A 13 -4.31 -18.43 2.80
N ILE A 14 -3.72 -18.51 1.62
CA ILE A 14 -2.60 -19.41 1.33
C ILE A 14 -1.31 -18.67 1.70
N HIS A 15 -0.68 -19.10 2.78
CA HIS A 15 0.62 -18.61 3.22
C HIS A 15 1.70 -19.48 2.57
N VAL A 16 2.33 -19.01 1.49
CA VAL A 16 3.46 -19.73 0.88
C VAL A 16 4.73 -19.34 1.62
N LEU A 17 5.13 -20.14 2.61
CA LEU A 17 6.49 -20.11 3.15
C LEU A 17 7.40 -20.75 2.09
N GLY A 18 8.25 -19.96 1.47
CA GLY A 18 9.27 -20.48 0.58
C GLY A 18 10.34 -21.18 1.39
N ASP A 19 10.47 -22.49 1.23
CA ASP A 19 11.74 -23.21 1.27
C ASP A 19 11.56 -24.64 0.74
N GLY A 20 12.43 -25.04 -0.19
CA GLY A 20 12.69 -26.44 -0.52
C GLY A 20 11.88 -27.05 -1.67
N ASN A 21 12.61 -27.48 -2.70
CA ASN A 21 12.20 -28.34 -3.81
C ASN A 21 11.25 -29.50 -3.39
N VAL A 22 9.98 -29.48 -3.81
CA VAL A 22 9.13 -30.68 -3.83
C VAL A 22 8.30 -30.71 -5.12
N SER A 23 8.63 -31.67 -5.96
CA SER A 23 7.88 -32.10 -7.14
C SER A 23 6.53 -32.74 -6.73
N ALA A 24 5.49 -32.55 -7.56
CA ALA A 24 4.14 -33.14 -7.49
C ALA A 24 3.26 -32.64 -6.32
N THR A 25 2.02 -32.15 -6.51
CA THR A 25 0.94 -32.72 -7.29
C THR A 25 -0.12 -31.63 -7.55
N MET A 26 -0.47 -31.38 -8.81
CA MET A 26 -1.60 -30.52 -9.18
C MET A 26 -2.91 -31.24 -8.86
N ASN A 27 -3.84 -30.57 -8.16
CA ASN A 27 -5.26 -30.87 -8.30
C ASN A 27 -6.00 -29.58 -8.69
N LYS A 28 -6.49 -29.58 -9.94
CA LYS A 28 -7.44 -28.62 -10.48
C LYS A 28 -8.74 -28.68 -9.67
N VAL A 29 -9.24 -27.52 -9.26
CA VAL A 29 -10.68 -27.32 -9.08
C VAL A 29 -11.06 -26.06 -9.84
N LYS A 30 -11.88 -26.25 -10.88
CA LYS A 30 -12.63 -25.18 -11.55
C LYS A 30 -13.79 -24.80 -10.64
N ASP A 31 -14.06 -23.51 -10.49
CA ASP A 31 -15.41 -23.05 -10.19
C ASP A 31 -15.63 -21.70 -10.89
N ASP A 32 -16.58 -21.70 -11.81
CA ASP A 32 -17.13 -20.56 -12.52
C ASP A 32 -18.13 -19.86 -11.61
N SER A 33 -18.03 -18.54 -11.41
CA SER A 33 -19.20 -17.68 -11.16
C SER A 33 -18.90 -16.21 -11.40
N ALA A 34 -19.66 -15.66 -12.34
CA ALA A 34 -19.68 -14.26 -12.75
C ALA A 34 -20.26 -13.36 -11.64
N GLY A 35 -19.70 -12.16 -11.48
CA GLY A 35 -20.21 -11.17 -10.54
C GLY A 35 -19.51 -9.81 -10.60
N SER A 36 -19.78 -9.04 -11.67
CA SER A 36 -19.77 -7.56 -11.70
C SER A 36 -18.70 -6.83 -10.88
N ASP A 37 -17.47 -6.72 -11.40
CA ASP A 37 -16.44 -5.85 -10.83
C ASP A 37 -16.51 -4.43 -11.40
N LYS A 38 -16.83 -3.46 -10.54
CA LYS A 38 -16.41 -2.08 -10.73
C LYS A 38 -14.90 -2.06 -10.51
N THR A 39 -14.13 -1.97 -11.59
CA THR A 39 -12.67 -1.93 -11.57
C THR A 39 -12.18 -0.81 -10.64
N PRO A 40 -11.57 -1.10 -9.48
CA PRO A 40 -10.55 -0.23 -8.93
C PRO A 40 -9.35 -0.31 -9.89
N ALA A 41 -8.47 0.68 -9.92
CA ALA A 41 -7.24 0.64 -10.71
C ALA A 41 -6.45 -0.64 -10.36
N GLY A 42 -6.68 -1.69 -11.15
CA GLY A 42 -6.39 -3.06 -10.79
C GLY A 42 -5.20 -3.54 -11.58
N ILE A 43 -4.28 -4.17 -10.87
CA ILE A 43 -3.35 -5.20 -11.36
C ILE A 43 -4.06 -5.93 -12.51
N LYS A 44 -3.50 -5.86 -13.72
CA LYS A 44 -4.09 -6.47 -14.91
C LYS A 44 -4.33 -7.96 -14.61
N GLN A 45 -5.60 -8.33 -14.38
CA GLN A 45 -6.01 -9.73 -14.45
C GLN A 45 -6.12 -10.10 -15.93
N HIS A 46 -5.02 -10.58 -16.50
CA HIS A 46 -4.90 -11.71 -17.43
C HIS A 46 -3.68 -11.52 -18.32
N GLY A 47 -2.74 -12.47 -18.21
CA GLY A 47 -1.66 -12.63 -19.16
C GLY A 47 -0.46 -13.33 -18.54
N ASP A 48 -0.43 -14.66 -18.61
CA ASP A 48 0.77 -15.48 -18.43
C ASP A 48 1.40 -15.51 -17.02
N VAL A 49 1.44 -16.71 -16.43
CA VAL A 49 2.23 -16.99 -15.22
C VAL A 49 3.69 -16.60 -15.44
N ASN A 50 4.19 -16.67 -16.68
CA ASN A 50 5.52 -16.19 -17.01
C ASN A 50 5.68 -14.67 -16.90
N GLU A 51 4.64 -13.87 -17.13
CA GLU A 51 4.70 -12.41 -16.93
C GLU A 51 4.83 -12.11 -15.44
N ALA A 52 4.00 -12.73 -14.59
CA ALA A 52 4.11 -12.63 -13.14
C ALA A 52 5.47 -13.13 -12.60
N ILE A 53 5.98 -14.25 -13.13
CA ILE A 53 7.32 -14.77 -12.79
C ILE A 53 8.42 -13.83 -13.29
N ASN A 54 8.26 -13.21 -14.45
CA ASN A 54 9.24 -12.27 -14.98
C ASN A 54 9.24 -10.95 -14.20
N THR A 55 8.08 -10.46 -13.75
CA THR A 55 7.98 -9.34 -12.80
C THR A 55 8.63 -9.69 -11.46
N PHE A 56 8.41 -10.90 -10.95
CA PHE A 56 9.06 -11.37 -9.72
C PHE A 56 10.58 -11.54 -9.90
N LYS A 57 11.04 -11.99 -11.07
CA LYS A 57 12.47 -12.08 -11.40
C LYS A 57 13.09 -10.71 -11.66
N SER A 58 12.37 -9.74 -12.18
CA SER A 58 12.85 -8.36 -12.37
C SER A 58 12.92 -7.61 -11.05
N MET A 59 12.01 -7.88 -10.10
CA MET A 59 12.11 -7.42 -8.70
C MET A 59 13.45 -7.80 -8.05
N ASN A 60 14.09 -8.89 -8.50
CA ASN A 60 15.37 -9.36 -7.99
C ASN A 60 16.62 -8.71 -8.63
N LYS A 61 16.46 -7.76 -9.56
CA LYS A 61 17.61 -7.08 -10.20
C LYS A 61 18.06 -5.80 -9.47
N GLY A 62 17.32 -5.35 -8.45
CA GLY A 62 17.65 -4.21 -7.60
C GLY A 62 17.64 -4.56 -6.10
N LYS A 63 17.61 -3.55 -5.23
CA LYS A 63 17.28 -3.75 -3.80
C LYS A 63 15.95 -4.50 -3.74
N GLY A 64 15.95 -5.69 -3.15
CA GLY A 64 14.75 -6.51 -3.01
C GLY A 64 13.86 -5.93 -1.92
N TYR A 65 12.81 -5.23 -2.31
CA TYR A 65 11.76 -4.77 -1.41
C TYR A 65 10.75 -5.89 -1.18
N SER A 66 10.34 -6.06 0.07
CA SER A 66 9.16 -6.85 0.41
C SER A 66 7.89 -6.21 -0.20
N LEU A 67 6.82 -6.99 -0.35
CA LEU A 67 5.52 -6.48 -0.81
C LEU A 67 5.03 -5.30 0.03
N TYR A 68 5.32 -5.32 1.33
CA TYR A 68 4.95 -4.22 2.23
C TYR A 68 5.71 -2.92 1.90
N GLU A 69 7.02 -3.00 1.67
CA GLU A 69 7.85 -1.85 1.29
C GLU A 69 7.50 -1.32 -0.11
N LEU A 70 7.17 -2.22 -1.05
CA LEU A 70 6.65 -1.83 -2.36
C LEU A 70 5.36 -1.00 -2.22
N SER A 71 4.43 -1.40 -1.34
CA SER A 71 3.22 -0.62 -1.09
C SER A 71 3.50 0.80 -0.56
N ARG A 72 4.63 1.01 0.13
CA ARG A 72 5.05 2.34 0.59
C ARG A 72 5.49 3.20 -0.58
N TRP A 73 6.26 2.62 -1.51
CA TRP A 73 6.62 3.28 -2.75
C TRP A 73 5.41 3.59 -3.62
N GLU A 74 4.41 2.70 -3.68
CA GLU A 74 3.15 2.96 -4.38
C GLU A 74 2.43 4.19 -3.81
N ARG A 75 2.29 4.29 -2.48
CA ARG A 75 1.68 5.47 -1.83
C ARG A 75 2.50 6.74 -2.09
N TYR A 76 3.82 6.66 -2.01
CA TYR A 76 4.70 7.79 -2.35
C TYR A 76 4.52 8.22 -3.82
N CYS A 77 4.39 7.25 -4.72
CA CYS A 77 4.24 7.50 -6.15
C CYS A 77 2.81 7.86 -6.59
N ASP A 78 1.81 7.75 -5.70
CA ASP A 78 0.44 8.26 -5.86
C ASP A 78 0.30 9.65 -5.22
N GLY A 79 1.30 10.53 -5.41
CA GLY A 79 1.30 11.89 -4.86
C GLY A 79 1.39 11.97 -3.33
N GLY A 80 1.78 10.88 -2.67
CA GLY A 80 1.83 10.76 -1.22
C GLY A 80 0.48 10.49 -0.54
N LYS A 81 -0.52 10.07 -1.31
CA LYS A 81 -1.86 9.78 -0.80
C LYS A 81 -1.85 8.55 0.11
N GLY A 82 -2.45 8.69 1.27
CA GLY A 82 -2.54 7.67 2.31
C GLY A 82 -1.22 7.42 3.02
N MET A 83 -0.16 8.20 2.77
CA MET A 83 1.11 8.03 3.47
C MET A 83 0.96 8.34 4.96
N ASP A 84 1.55 7.47 5.78
CA ASP A 84 1.74 7.69 7.20
C ASP A 84 3.18 8.11 7.54
N GLU A 85 3.44 8.37 8.82
CA GLU A 85 4.78 8.76 9.28
C GLU A 85 5.84 7.68 9.02
N HIS A 86 5.49 6.39 9.04
CA HIS A 86 6.45 5.31 8.76
C HIS A 86 6.81 5.25 7.27
N ASP A 87 5.85 5.53 6.39
CA ASP A 87 6.07 5.63 4.95
C ASP A 87 7.05 6.77 4.64
N TRP A 88 6.83 7.95 5.24
CA TRP A 88 7.74 9.09 5.08
C TRP A 88 9.16 8.77 5.56
N ARG A 89 9.30 8.20 6.75
CA ARG A 89 10.60 7.80 7.30
C ARG A 89 11.30 6.78 6.42
N PHE A 90 10.55 5.85 5.84
CA PHE A 90 11.11 4.86 4.92
C PHE A 90 11.62 5.50 3.64
N VAL A 91 10.87 6.41 3.04
CA VAL A 91 11.30 7.10 1.81
C VAL A 91 12.52 7.98 2.09
N GLU A 92 12.59 8.67 3.22
CA GLU A 92 13.78 9.45 3.59
C GLU A 92 15.01 8.57 3.86
N ALA A 93 14.83 7.42 4.52
CA ALA A 93 15.92 6.49 4.81
C ALA A 93 16.45 5.79 3.55
N GLU A 94 15.54 5.38 2.65
CA GLU A 94 15.91 4.72 1.41
C GLU A 94 16.42 5.71 0.36
N GLY A 95 15.85 6.91 0.30
CA GLY A 95 16.14 7.91 -0.72
C GLY A 95 15.38 7.68 -2.02
N THR A 96 14.95 8.78 -2.65
CA THR A 96 14.08 8.77 -3.86
C THR A 96 14.73 8.17 -5.10
N THR A 97 16.05 7.94 -5.11
CA THR A 97 16.77 7.28 -6.20
C THR A 97 16.55 5.77 -6.22
N ASN A 98 16.07 5.18 -5.11
CA ASN A 98 15.88 3.73 -4.96
C ASN A 98 14.46 3.26 -5.29
N ILE A 99 13.62 4.11 -5.89
CA ILE A 99 12.29 3.72 -6.35
C ILE A 99 12.43 2.57 -7.36
N PRO A 100 11.81 1.40 -7.11
CA PRO A 100 11.90 0.24 -8.00
C PRO A 100 11.08 0.48 -9.28
N LYS A 101 11.74 1.06 -10.29
CA LYS A 101 11.14 1.48 -11.59
C LYS A 101 10.51 0.33 -12.38
N ASP A 102 10.99 -0.90 -12.15
CA ASP A 102 10.47 -2.10 -12.82
C ASP A 102 9.07 -2.50 -12.32
N VAL A 103 8.70 -2.06 -11.12
CA VAL A 103 7.41 -2.39 -10.48
C VAL A 103 6.52 -1.15 -10.39
N VAL A 104 7.10 -0.03 -9.95
CA VAL A 104 6.39 1.24 -9.79
C VAL A 104 6.60 2.08 -11.04
N THR A 105 5.66 1.95 -11.98
CA THR A 105 5.66 2.71 -13.23
C THR A 105 4.90 4.03 -13.07
N GLY A 106 5.37 5.09 -13.74
CA GLY A 106 4.67 6.39 -13.73
C GLY A 106 4.64 7.08 -12.37
N CYS A 107 5.71 6.96 -11.58
CA CYS A 107 5.76 7.54 -10.24
C CYS A 107 5.58 9.08 -10.24
N ILE A 108 4.56 9.56 -9.53
CA ILE A 108 4.31 10.98 -9.27
C ILE A 108 4.57 11.23 -7.78
N PRO A 109 5.75 11.75 -7.40
CA PRO A 109 6.05 12.00 -5.99
C PRO A 109 5.17 13.13 -5.41
N PRO A 110 4.94 13.15 -4.09
CA PRO A 110 4.29 14.27 -3.41
C PRO A 110 5.03 15.58 -3.66
N THR A 111 4.27 16.66 -3.79
CA THR A 111 4.81 18.03 -3.92
C THR A 111 5.26 18.64 -2.59
N HIS A 112 5.22 17.87 -1.51
CA HIS A 112 5.52 18.31 -0.15
C HIS A 112 6.52 17.35 0.49
N THR A 113 7.22 17.82 1.52
CA THR A 113 8.24 17.04 2.24
C THR A 113 7.68 16.40 3.49
N TYR A 114 8.44 15.49 4.11
CA TYR A 114 8.09 14.93 5.42
C TYR A 114 7.91 16.03 6.49
N LYS A 115 8.75 17.07 6.45
CA LYS A 115 8.62 18.22 7.35
C LYS A 115 7.31 18.97 7.14
N ASP A 116 6.90 19.17 5.88
CA ASP A 116 5.63 19.83 5.57
C ASP A 116 4.44 19.00 6.03
N TYR A 117 4.53 17.67 5.89
CA TYR A 117 3.56 16.74 6.46
C TYR A 117 3.40 16.89 7.98
N LEU A 118 4.51 16.90 8.73
CA LEU A 118 4.47 17.07 10.19
C LEU A 118 3.91 18.45 10.59
N ASN A 119 4.30 19.50 9.87
CA ASN A 119 3.83 20.87 10.12
C ASN A 119 2.33 20.99 9.85
N ALA A 120 1.84 20.48 8.72
CA ALA A 120 0.43 20.53 8.34
C ALA A 120 -0.46 19.87 9.41
N TRP A 121 -0.07 18.69 9.88
CA TRP A 121 -0.77 18.01 10.97
C TRP A 121 -0.68 18.76 12.29
N THR A 122 0.47 19.35 12.61
CA THR A 122 0.65 20.17 13.81
C THR A 122 -0.26 21.40 13.78
N HIS A 123 -0.29 22.15 12.68
CA HIS A 123 -1.16 23.31 12.51
C HIS A 123 -2.63 22.93 12.65
N PHE A 124 -3.05 21.86 11.96
CA PHE A 124 -4.41 21.35 12.01
C PHE A 124 -4.84 20.94 13.42
N CYS A 125 -4.00 20.19 14.13
CA CYS A 125 -4.34 19.67 15.45
C CYS A 125 -4.22 20.69 16.60
N THR A 126 -3.45 21.77 16.42
CA THR A 126 -3.24 22.81 17.45
C THR A 126 -4.17 24.02 17.30
N SER A 127 -5.07 24.01 16.32
CA SER A 127 -5.98 25.14 16.01
C SER A 127 -5.26 26.42 15.58
N GLN A 128 -4.06 26.28 15.01
CA GLN A 128 -3.37 27.38 14.33
C GLN A 128 -4.03 27.68 12.98
N ALA A 129 -3.68 28.80 12.35
CA ALA A 129 -4.19 29.16 11.03
C ALA A 129 -3.75 28.13 9.98
N VAL A 130 -4.69 27.26 9.57
CA VAL A 130 -4.45 26.18 8.60
C VAL A 130 -4.57 26.73 7.17
N THR A 131 -3.50 26.62 6.41
CA THR A 131 -3.47 27.01 4.99
C THR A 131 -4.20 25.97 4.12
N ASP A 132 -4.57 26.32 2.88
CA ASP A 132 -5.18 25.34 1.95
C ASP A 132 -4.24 24.19 1.59
N ALA A 133 -2.92 24.44 1.61
CA ALA A 133 -1.91 23.40 1.44
C ALA A 133 -1.93 22.41 2.63
N ASP A 134 -1.97 22.92 3.86
CA ASP A 134 -2.06 22.08 5.06
C ASP A 134 -3.33 21.22 5.04
N ARG A 135 -4.48 21.81 4.66
CA ARG A 135 -5.75 21.08 4.55
C ARG A 135 -5.68 19.96 3.53
N ARG A 136 -5.01 20.18 2.39
CA ARG A 136 -4.83 19.15 1.36
C ARG A 136 -3.99 18.00 1.91
N ILE A 137 -2.84 18.31 2.52
CA ILE A 137 -1.96 17.30 3.12
C ILE A 137 -2.70 16.48 4.18
N VAL A 138 -3.41 17.13 5.11
CA VAL A 138 -4.15 16.45 6.18
C VAL A 138 -5.28 15.58 5.63
N ARG A 139 -5.96 16.01 4.56
CA ARG A 139 -7.03 15.24 3.91
C ARG A 139 -6.49 14.00 3.17
N GLU A 140 -5.31 14.13 2.59
CA GLU A 140 -4.73 13.10 1.73
C GLU A 140 -3.79 12.16 2.47
N SER A 141 -3.41 12.43 3.72
CA SER A 141 -2.44 11.62 4.49
C SER A 141 -3.02 11.08 5.80
N VAL A 142 -2.25 10.22 6.48
CA VAL A 142 -2.62 9.66 7.78
C VAL A 142 -1.99 10.46 8.91
N ARG A 143 -2.69 10.60 10.04
CA ARG A 143 -2.20 11.36 11.21
C ARG A 143 -0.87 10.81 11.73
N PRO A 144 0.16 11.66 11.93
CA PRO A 144 1.43 11.22 12.50
C PRO A 144 1.27 10.88 13.97
N TYR A 145 2.07 9.92 14.43
CA TYR A 145 2.00 9.44 15.81
C TYR A 145 2.92 10.25 16.73
N SER A 146 3.98 10.87 16.20
CA SER A 146 5.01 11.53 17.01
C SER A 146 4.69 12.96 17.45
N VAL A 147 3.99 13.75 16.62
CA VAL A 147 3.85 15.20 16.84
C VAL A 147 2.47 15.65 17.31
N VAL A 148 1.41 14.86 17.07
CA VAL A 148 0.03 15.29 17.35
C VAL A 148 -0.81 14.18 17.99
N ASN A 149 -0.56 13.95 19.28
CA ASN A 149 -1.39 13.06 20.08
C ASN A 149 -1.60 13.62 21.51
N PRO A 150 -2.82 14.04 21.88
CA PRO A 150 -4.07 14.00 21.11
C PRO A 150 -4.17 15.13 20.07
N CYS A 151 -4.91 14.88 18.98
CA CYS A 151 -5.27 15.91 18.00
C CYS A 151 -6.60 16.58 18.40
N LYS A 152 -6.57 17.87 18.77
CA LYS A 152 -7.78 18.58 19.26
C LYS A 152 -8.86 18.74 18.19
N ALA A 153 -8.47 18.78 16.91
CA ALA A 153 -9.36 19.01 15.78
C ALA A 153 -10.18 17.78 15.35
N LEU A 154 -9.87 16.59 15.87
CA LEU A 154 -10.54 15.33 15.55
C LEU A 154 -11.46 14.83 16.69
N LYS A 155 -11.93 15.76 17.54
CA LYS A 155 -12.84 15.45 18.65
C LYS A 155 -14.26 15.19 18.17
#